data_AF-A0A945S6H2-F1
#
_entry.id   AF-A0A945S6H2-F1
#
_cell.length_a   1.000
_cell.length_b   1.000
_cell.length_c   1.000
_cell.angle_alpha   90.00
_cell.angle_beta   90.00
_cell.angle_gamma   90.00
#
_symmetry.space_group_name_H-M   'P 1'
#
loop_
_entity.id
_entity.type
_entity.pdbx_description
1 polymer ?
#
loop_
_entity_poly.entity_id
_entity_poly.type
_entity_poly.pdbx_seq_one_letter_code
_entity_poly.pdbx_strand_id
1 'polypeptide(L)'
;MQTAEKTLPFRKIRRSLDSGRKRFTLIELLVVIAIIAILASMLLPSLQNARGRALTATCQGNVKQLALGARMYVDDNDLRYPRHHFDNYMGYRPGGTYSNTNRNFWRYAVIDYVEEWDMFLCPTGWRGDASNVNTQLQRCYGYSSYLNGRAAIQVRDPSQLYMIADERHWVMNSGNQGWTVAYANACGGGCHPERRLIQNSRHSGGHNIAFADGHVEHQRHGELRDILLGNSLRRWHFDNVMP
;
A
#
# COMPACT_ATOMS: atom_id res chain seq x y z
N MET A 1 59.64 -74.61 -38.62
CA MET A 1 59.27 -74.63 -37.19
C MET A 1 57.96 -73.86 -37.07
N GLN A 2 56.90 -74.54 -36.62
CA GLN A 2 55.51 -74.07 -36.63
C GLN A 2 55.26 -72.92 -35.64
N THR A 3 54.44 -71.95 -36.02
CA THR A 3 53.62 -71.20 -35.06
C THR A 3 52.21 -71.06 -35.64
N ALA A 4 51.29 -71.84 -35.09
CA ALA A 4 49.87 -71.82 -35.42
C ALA A 4 49.18 -70.65 -34.71
N GLU A 5 48.65 -69.71 -35.49
CA GLU A 5 47.85 -68.59 -35.02
C GLU A 5 46.40 -69.06 -34.79
N LYS A 6 46.03 -69.32 -33.53
CA LYS A 6 44.65 -69.63 -33.14
C LYS A 6 43.83 -68.35 -33.15
N THR A 7 43.01 -68.18 -34.18
CA THR A 7 41.96 -67.15 -34.22
C THR A 7 40.77 -67.58 -33.35
N LEU A 8 40.50 -66.83 -32.27
CA LEU A 8 39.29 -67.00 -31.46
C LEU A 8 38.09 -66.33 -32.16
N PRO A 9 36.90 -66.95 -32.21
CA PRO A 9 35.74 -66.31 -32.82
C PRO A 9 35.17 -65.23 -31.89
N PHE A 10 35.01 -64.02 -32.42
CA PHE A 10 34.30 -62.93 -31.74
C PHE A 10 32.82 -63.28 -31.57
N ARG A 11 32.43 -63.67 -30.35
CA ARG A 11 31.03 -63.90 -29.97
C ARG A 11 30.29 -62.56 -29.89
N LYS A 12 29.46 -62.25 -30.89
CA LYS A 12 28.53 -61.10 -30.86
C LYS A 12 27.51 -61.28 -29.74
N ILE A 13 27.70 -60.57 -28.63
CA ILE A 13 26.69 -60.42 -27.58
C ILE A 13 25.67 -59.40 -28.08
N ARG A 14 24.52 -59.85 -28.60
CA ARG A 14 23.35 -58.97 -28.80
C ARG A 14 22.70 -58.74 -27.44
N ARG A 15 22.97 -57.59 -26.81
CA ARG A 15 22.13 -57.10 -25.71
C ARG A 15 20.80 -56.65 -26.31
N SER A 16 19.72 -57.36 -25.98
CA SER A 16 18.36 -56.89 -26.18
C SER A 16 18.16 -55.65 -25.30
N LEU A 17 18.19 -54.47 -25.90
CA LEU A 17 17.68 -53.25 -25.27
C LEU A 17 16.16 -53.27 -25.40
N ASP A 18 15.51 -54.16 -24.64
CA ASP A 18 14.07 -54.06 -24.46
C ASP A 18 13.81 -52.94 -23.45
N SER A 19 14.00 -51.70 -23.91
CA SER A 19 13.55 -50.53 -23.17
C SER A 19 12.03 -50.55 -23.24
N GLY A 20 11.40 -51.19 -22.26
CA GLY A 20 9.95 -51.25 -22.10
C GLY A 20 9.38 -49.83 -22.12
N ARG A 21 8.95 -49.38 -23.30
CA ARG A 21 8.29 -48.10 -23.50
C ARG A 21 6.94 -48.18 -22.80
N LYS A 22 6.87 -47.66 -21.57
CA LYS A 22 5.62 -47.49 -20.84
C LYS A 22 4.68 -46.65 -21.70
N ARG A 23 3.61 -47.28 -22.19
CA ARG A 23 2.55 -46.59 -22.92
C ARG A 23 1.69 -45.86 -21.88
N PHE A 24 1.85 -44.55 -21.78
CA PHE A 24 1.04 -43.70 -20.90
C PHE A 24 -0.40 -43.73 -21.42
N THR A 25 -1.35 -44.09 -20.56
CA THR A 25 -2.76 -44.14 -20.94
C THR A 25 -3.40 -42.75 -20.76
N LEU A 26 -4.42 -42.46 -21.56
CA LEU A 26 -5.20 -41.23 -21.41
C LEU A 26 -5.82 -41.13 -20.00
N ILE A 27 -6.21 -42.27 -19.41
CA ILE A 27 -6.80 -42.35 -18.07
C ILE A 27 -5.78 -41.95 -17.01
N GLU A 28 -4.53 -42.41 -17.09
CA GLU A 28 -3.48 -42.01 -16.14
C GLU A 28 -3.25 -40.49 -16.16
N LEU A 29 -3.24 -39.88 -17.35
CA LEU A 29 -3.11 -38.43 -17.47
C LEU A 29 -4.32 -37.70 -16.86
N LEU A 30 -5.53 -38.18 -17.14
CA LEU A 30 -6.79 -37.60 -16.65
C LEU A 30 -6.90 -37.66 -15.13
N VAL A 31 -6.49 -38.78 -14.50
CA VAL A 31 -6.51 -38.92 -13.04
C VAL A 31 -5.50 -37.95 -12.40
N VAL A 32 -4.31 -37.80 -12.96
CA VAL A 32 -3.28 -36.90 -12.42
C VAL A 32 -3.74 -35.44 -12.48
N ILE A 33 -4.30 -34.99 -13.61
CA ILE A 33 -4.81 -33.61 -13.69
C ILE A 33 -6.01 -33.40 -12.75
N ALA A 34 -6.85 -34.41 -12.54
CA ALA A 34 -7.97 -34.33 -11.60
C ALA A 34 -7.47 -34.15 -10.17
N ILE A 35 -6.45 -34.91 -9.75
CA ILE A 35 -5.85 -34.76 -8.42
C ILE A 35 -5.19 -33.39 -8.27
N ILE A 36 -4.42 -32.93 -9.27
CA ILE A 36 -3.80 -31.59 -9.26
C ILE A 36 -4.87 -30.50 -9.16
N ALA A 37 -5.99 -30.62 -9.89
CA ALA A 37 -7.09 -29.66 -9.84
C ALA A 37 -7.75 -29.59 -8.45
N ILE A 38 -7.98 -30.73 -7.80
CA ILE A 38 -8.51 -30.78 -6.44
C ILE A 38 -7.56 -30.08 -5.46
N LEU A 39 -6.27 -30.44 -5.49
CA LEU A 39 -5.25 -29.85 -4.61
C LEU A 39 -5.11 -28.34 -4.86
N ALA A 40 -5.05 -27.92 -6.12
CA ALA A 40 -4.95 -26.51 -6.48
C ALA A 40 -6.16 -25.71 -6.00
N SER A 41 -7.38 -26.27 -6.11
CA SER A 41 -8.60 -25.58 -5.68
C SER A 41 -8.65 -25.28 -4.17
N MET A 42 -8.00 -26.10 -3.34
CA MET A 42 -7.86 -25.85 -1.89
C MET A 42 -6.73 -24.86 -1.58
N LEU A 43 -5.67 -24.84 -2.40
CA LEU A 43 -4.49 -23.99 -2.19
C LEU A 43 -4.68 -22.54 -2.66
N LEU A 44 -5.37 -22.34 -3.78
CA LEU A 44 -5.56 -21.02 -4.42
C LEU A 44 -6.18 -19.98 -3.47
N PRO A 45 -7.31 -20.26 -2.77
CA PRO A 45 -7.90 -19.30 -1.84
C PRO A 45 -6.98 -18.98 -0.66
N SER A 46 -6.28 -19.99 -0.13
CA SER A 46 -5.33 -19.82 0.97
C SER A 46 -4.15 -18.92 0.57
N LEU A 47 -3.59 -19.14 -0.63
CA LEU A 47 -2.50 -18.34 -1.16
C LEU A 47 -2.91 -16.89 -1.44
N GLN A 48 -4.12 -16.67 -1.95
CA GLN A 48 -4.65 -15.31 -2.15
C GLN A 48 -4.78 -14.57 -0.82
N ASN A 49 -5.29 -15.23 0.21
CA ASN A 49 -5.39 -14.66 1.56
C ASN A 49 -4.01 -14.35 2.17
N ALA A 50 -3.05 -15.28 2.03
CA ALA A 50 -1.68 -15.09 2.49
C ALA A 50 -1.00 -13.89 1.79
N ARG A 51 -1.17 -13.78 0.47
CA ARG A 51 -0.68 -12.63 -0.32
C ARG A 51 -1.31 -11.32 0.14
N GLY A 52 -2.63 -11.30 0.38
CA GLY A 52 -3.32 -10.12 0.91
C GLY A 52 -2.74 -9.64 2.24
N ARG A 53 -2.50 -10.56 3.18
CA ARG A 53 -1.86 -10.25 4.47
C ARG A 53 -0.42 -9.74 4.31
N ALA A 54 0.36 -10.34 3.41
CA ALA A 54 1.72 -9.88 3.12
C ALA A 54 1.72 -8.43 2.60
N LEU A 55 0.81 -8.09 1.67
CA LEU A 55 0.67 -6.73 1.16
C LEU A 55 0.23 -5.74 2.24
N THR A 56 -0.62 -6.17 3.19
CA THR A 56 -0.96 -5.38 4.38
C THR A 56 0.23 -5.12 5.27
N ALA A 57 1.04 -6.14 5.56
CA ALA A 57 2.25 -5.98 6.36
C ALA A 57 3.27 -5.03 5.68
N THR A 58 3.46 -5.16 4.36
CA THR A 58 4.29 -4.22 3.59
C THR A 58 3.78 -2.80 3.69
N CYS A 59 2.47 -2.60 3.49
CA CYS A 59 1.87 -1.26 3.60
C CYS A 59 2.05 -0.66 5.01
N GLN A 60 1.86 -1.47 6.05
CA GLN A 60 2.07 -1.04 7.44
C GLN A 60 3.52 -0.65 7.70
N GLY A 61 4.47 -1.41 7.14
CA GLY A 61 5.90 -1.08 7.15
C GLY A 61 6.19 0.26 6.50
N ASN A 62 5.65 0.50 5.29
CA ASN A 62 5.81 1.78 4.58
C ASN A 62 5.23 2.94 5.40
N VAL A 63 4.01 2.79 5.95
CA VAL A 63 3.39 3.81 6.81
C VAL A 63 4.28 4.12 8.01
N LYS A 64 4.87 3.09 8.63
CA LYS A 64 5.78 3.26 9.77
C LYS A 64 7.07 3.99 9.38
N GLN A 65 7.68 3.64 8.25
CA GLN A 65 8.88 4.33 7.75
C GLN A 65 8.59 5.80 7.44
N LEU A 66 7.46 6.08 6.77
CA LEU A 66 7.03 7.46 6.49
C LEU A 66 6.73 8.25 7.77
N ALA A 67 6.12 7.61 8.77
CA ALA A 67 5.85 8.25 10.05
C ALA A 67 7.12 8.58 10.82
N LEU A 68 8.10 7.67 10.79
CA LEU A 68 9.42 7.88 11.37
C LEU A 68 10.15 9.03 10.66
N GLY A 69 10.14 9.05 9.32
CA GLY A 69 10.73 10.14 8.53
C GLY A 69 10.05 11.49 8.79
N ALA A 70 8.72 11.51 8.95
CA ALA A 70 7.99 12.70 9.35
C ALA A 70 8.36 13.19 10.75
N ARG A 71 8.70 12.28 11.67
CA ARG A 71 9.20 12.64 13.00
C ARG A 71 10.62 13.17 12.98
N MET A 72 11.51 12.56 12.21
CA MET A 72 12.86 13.09 12.00
C MET A 72 12.79 14.52 11.40
N TYR A 73 11.91 14.75 10.43
CA TYR A 73 11.64 16.10 9.93
C TYR A 73 11.22 17.05 11.05
N VAL A 74 10.27 16.64 11.91
CA VAL A 74 9.80 17.49 13.02
C VAL A 74 10.96 17.89 13.92
N ASP A 75 11.82 16.93 14.28
CA ASP A 75 12.96 17.16 15.17
C ASP A 75 13.97 18.13 14.55
N ASP A 76 14.19 18.06 13.24
CA ASP A 76 15.11 18.94 12.49
C ASP A 76 14.52 20.32 12.13
N ASN A 77 13.20 20.51 12.26
CA ASN A 77 12.49 21.73 11.80
C ASN A 77 11.76 22.44 12.95
N ASP A 78 12.47 22.80 14.01
CA ASP A 78 11.96 23.55 15.18
C ASP A 78 10.72 22.90 15.83
N LEU A 79 10.70 21.57 15.87
CA LEU A 79 9.56 20.79 16.36
C LEU A 79 8.26 21.10 15.61
N ARG A 80 8.33 21.36 14.30
CA ARG A 80 7.15 21.63 13.47
C ARG A 80 6.87 20.51 12.49
N TYR A 81 5.61 20.13 12.40
CA TYR A 81 5.15 19.14 11.44
C TYR A 81 5.21 19.65 10.00
N PRO A 82 5.43 18.76 9.02
CA PRO A 82 5.33 19.12 7.62
C PRO A 82 4.01 19.82 7.26
N ARG A 83 4.10 20.79 6.36
CA ARG A 83 2.91 21.37 5.73
C ARG A 83 2.34 20.40 4.70
N HIS A 84 1.03 20.16 4.75
CA HIS A 84 0.37 19.24 3.82
C HIS A 84 0.10 19.86 2.45
N HIS A 85 -0.10 21.19 2.39
CA HIS A 85 -0.15 21.99 1.16
C HIS A 85 0.48 23.39 1.39
N PHE A 86 0.84 24.08 0.31
CA PHE A 86 1.07 25.53 0.31
C PHE A 86 -0.10 26.19 -0.42
N ASP A 87 -0.72 27.18 0.22
CA ASP A 87 -1.62 28.11 -0.46
C ASP A 87 -0.80 28.98 -1.42
N ASN A 88 -1.28 29.14 -2.66
CA ASN A 88 -0.75 30.03 -3.71
C ASN A 88 0.44 29.56 -4.58
N TYR A 89 0.42 28.33 -5.13
CA TYR A 89 1.23 28.04 -6.33
C TYR A 89 0.45 28.42 -7.61
N MET A 90 0.70 29.60 -8.17
CA MET A 90 0.17 30.00 -9.48
C MET A 90 1.06 29.48 -10.61
N GLY A 91 0.59 28.47 -11.35
CA GLY A 91 1.20 28.05 -12.61
C GLY A 91 0.50 28.68 -13.80
N TYR A 92 1.25 29.25 -14.74
CA TYR A 92 0.70 29.82 -15.98
C TYR A 92 0.51 28.74 -17.05
N ARG A 93 -0.67 28.72 -17.70
CA ARG A 93 -0.95 28.02 -18.97
C ARG A 93 -1.50 29.04 -19.98
N PRO A 94 -1.21 28.90 -21.29
CA PRO A 94 -1.91 29.69 -22.30
C PRO A 94 -3.41 29.37 -22.25
N GLY A 95 -4.25 30.38 -21.95
CA GLY A 95 -5.70 30.23 -21.82
C GLY A 95 -6.27 30.42 -20.40
N GLY A 96 -5.46 30.69 -19.38
CA GLY A 96 -5.95 31.13 -18.07
C GLY A 96 -5.01 30.86 -16.89
N THR A 97 -5.34 31.46 -15.74
CA THR A 97 -4.70 31.19 -14.45
C THR A 97 -5.45 30.06 -13.74
N TYR A 98 -4.78 28.97 -13.40
CA TYR A 98 -5.34 27.93 -12.54
C TYR A 98 -4.67 27.98 -11.17
N SER A 99 -5.46 28.07 -10.09
CA SER A 99 -4.97 27.74 -8.74
C SER A 99 -4.95 26.22 -8.60
N ASN A 100 -3.88 25.57 -9.04
CA ASN A 100 -3.62 24.18 -8.61
C ASN A 100 -2.93 24.21 -7.25
N THR A 101 -3.65 24.72 -6.25
CA THR A 101 -3.29 24.74 -4.83
C THR A 101 -3.54 23.37 -4.23
N ASN A 102 -2.73 22.36 -4.54
CA ASN A 102 -2.74 21.11 -3.75
C ASN A 102 -1.58 20.16 -4.03
N ARG A 103 -0.34 20.66 -4.04
CA ARG A 103 0.77 19.72 -4.06
C ARG A 103 0.90 19.12 -2.66
N ASN A 104 0.89 17.78 -2.54
CA ASN A 104 1.06 17.04 -1.29
C ASN A 104 2.50 17.27 -0.74
N PHE A 105 2.77 18.47 -0.23
CA PHE A 105 4.12 18.98 0.04
C PHE A 105 4.83 18.24 1.16
N TRP A 106 4.07 17.67 2.09
CA TRP A 106 4.61 16.85 3.17
C TRP A 106 5.53 15.73 2.64
N ARG A 107 5.30 15.24 1.42
CA ARG A 107 6.13 14.20 0.80
C ARG A 107 7.52 14.72 0.44
N TYR A 108 7.60 15.94 -0.09
CA TYR A 108 8.88 16.59 -0.37
C TYR A 108 9.62 17.00 0.91
N ALA A 109 8.91 17.23 2.00
CA ALA A 109 9.52 17.43 3.30
C ALA A 109 10.10 16.12 3.86
N VAL A 110 9.39 15.00 3.68
CA VAL A 110 9.75 13.70 4.26
C VAL A 110 10.69 12.88 3.38
N ILE A 111 10.77 13.14 2.07
CA ILE A 111 11.59 12.35 1.15
C ILE A 111 13.07 12.29 1.55
N ASP A 112 13.61 13.36 2.13
CA ASP A 112 15.02 13.41 2.56
C ASP A 112 15.30 12.51 3.77
N TYR A 113 14.25 11.99 4.42
CA TYR A 113 14.30 11.13 5.60
C TYR A 113 13.88 9.68 5.31
N VAL A 114 13.58 9.36 4.05
CA VAL A 114 13.17 8.01 3.63
C VAL A 114 13.97 7.59 2.39
N GLU A 115 14.09 6.29 2.14
CA GLU A 115 15.04 5.80 1.15
C GLU A 115 14.58 6.05 -0.30
N GLU A 116 13.29 5.90 -0.59
CA GLU A 116 12.77 5.95 -1.96
C GLU A 116 11.35 6.52 -2.06
N TRP A 117 11.04 7.14 -3.20
CA TRP A 117 9.70 7.66 -3.53
C TRP A 117 8.62 6.57 -3.55
N ASP A 118 8.99 5.33 -3.89
CA ASP A 118 8.07 4.20 -3.96
C ASP A 118 7.41 3.87 -2.61
N MET A 119 8.03 4.28 -1.49
CA MET A 119 7.46 4.16 -0.14
C MET A 119 6.18 4.97 0.03
N PHE A 120 5.96 6.02 -0.76
CA PHE A 120 4.73 6.82 -0.75
C PHE A 120 3.58 6.17 -1.52
N LEU A 121 3.81 4.98 -2.09
CA LEU A 121 2.81 4.20 -2.80
C LEU A 121 2.38 2.98 -1.97
N CYS A 122 1.07 2.87 -1.77
CA CYS A 122 0.49 1.68 -1.17
C CYS A 122 0.58 0.51 -2.17
N PRO A 123 1.02 -0.70 -1.75
CA PRO A 123 1.24 -1.84 -2.64
C PRO A 123 -0.08 -2.44 -3.20
N THR A 124 -1.23 -2.15 -2.58
CA THR A 124 -2.56 -2.50 -3.09
C THR A 124 -3.22 -1.37 -3.89
N GLY A 125 -2.61 -0.18 -3.89
CA GLY A 125 -3.04 0.97 -4.67
C GLY A 125 -2.58 0.90 -6.12
N TRP A 126 -3.03 1.86 -6.93
CA TRP A 126 -2.49 2.05 -8.27
C TRP A 126 -1.08 2.66 -8.17
N ARG A 127 -0.09 2.03 -8.80
CA ARG A 127 1.31 2.49 -8.83
C ARG A 127 1.52 3.34 -10.08
N GLY A 128 1.54 4.66 -9.89
CA GLY A 128 1.98 5.64 -10.88
C GLY A 128 3.41 6.11 -10.59
N ASP A 129 3.83 7.19 -11.25
CA ASP A 129 5.10 7.85 -10.96
C ASP A 129 5.07 8.48 -9.55
N ALA A 130 5.74 7.82 -8.61
CA ALA A 130 5.80 8.22 -7.22
C ALA A 130 6.49 9.57 -6.99
N SER A 131 7.18 10.14 -7.97
CA SER A 131 7.76 11.49 -7.91
C SER A 131 6.82 12.58 -8.42
N ASN A 132 5.81 12.21 -9.21
CA ASN A 132 4.85 13.12 -9.81
C ASN A 132 3.55 13.21 -9.00
N VAL A 133 3.36 14.37 -8.37
CA VAL A 133 2.20 14.65 -7.52
C VAL A 133 0.87 14.37 -8.20
N ASN A 134 0.72 14.67 -9.50
CA ASN A 134 -0.54 14.47 -10.22
C ASN A 134 -0.93 12.99 -10.34
N THR A 135 0.05 12.12 -10.59
CA THR A 135 -0.19 10.67 -10.64
C THR A 135 -0.40 10.11 -9.25
N GLN A 136 0.27 10.71 -8.26
CA GLN A 136 0.06 10.37 -6.87
C GLN A 136 -1.36 10.73 -6.42
N LEU A 137 -2.05 11.75 -6.97
CA LEU A 137 -3.35 12.30 -6.51
C LEU A 137 -4.52 11.32 -6.47
N GLN A 138 -4.43 10.15 -7.10
CA GLN A 138 -5.60 9.28 -7.19
C GLN A 138 -5.69 8.18 -6.12
N ARG A 139 -4.59 7.57 -5.62
CA ARG A 139 -4.69 6.33 -4.79
C ARG A 139 -3.53 6.06 -3.79
N CYS A 140 -2.88 7.06 -3.20
CA CYS A 140 -1.70 6.92 -2.31
C CYS A 140 -1.97 7.32 -0.83
N TYR A 141 -0.96 7.24 0.04
CA TYR A 141 -1.05 7.65 1.46
C TYR A 141 -1.52 9.11 1.64
N GLY A 142 -2.39 9.36 2.61
CA GLY A 142 -2.83 10.68 3.05
C GLY A 142 -2.02 11.22 4.20
N TYR A 143 -2.01 12.55 4.35
CA TYR A 143 -1.41 13.24 5.50
C TYR A 143 -2.42 14.19 6.15
N SER A 144 -2.34 14.33 7.46
CA SER A 144 -3.30 15.08 8.27
C SER A 144 -3.19 16.59 8.06
N SER A 145 -4.30 17.22 7.67
CA SER A 145 -4.37 18.68 7.53
C SER A 145 -4.27 19.43 8.86
N TYR A 146 -4.54 18.74 9.97
CA TYR A 146 -4.47 19.33 11.30
C TYR A 146 -3.04 19.61 11.74
N LEU A 147 -2.06 18.87 11.22
CA LEU A 147 -0.65 19.04 11.54
C LEU A 147 0.03 20.15 10.74
N ASN A 148 -0.61 20.69 9.70
CA ASN A 148 -0.06 21.61 8.69
C ASN A 148 0.93 22.69 9.17
N GLY A 149 2.22 22.38 9.33
CA GLY A 149 3.20 23.36 9.84
C GLY A 149 3.08 23.68 11.34
N ARG A 150 2.22 22.96 12.07
CA ARG A 150 1.98 23.18 13.50
C ARG A 150 3.18 22.76 14.33
N ALA A 151 3.43 23.48 15.40
CA ALA A 151 4.42 23.07 16.38
C ALA A 151 3.90 21.86 17.16
N ALA A 152 4.78 20.91 17.48
CA ALA A 152 4.44 19.68 18.17
C ALA A 152 3.82 19.95 19.56
N ILE A 153 4.22 21.04 20.21
CA ILE A 153 3.64 21.50 21.48
C ILE A 153 2.15 21.90 21.38
N GLN A 154 1.68 22.23 20.17
CA GLN A 154 0.26 22.54 19.94
C GLN A 154 -0.58 21.27 19.84
N VAL A 155 0.04 20.08 19.80
CA VAL A 155 -0.66 18.79 19.81
C VAL A 155 -0.81 18.31 21.24
N ARG A 156 -2.05 18.21 21.73
CA ARG A 156 -2.35 17.82 23.13
C ARG A 156 -2.09 16.34 23.38
N ASP A 157 -2.58 15.49 22.48
CA ASP A 157 -2.41 14.04 22.54
C ASP A 157 -1.90 13.51 21.19
N PRO A 158 -0.57 13.38 21.02
CA PRO A 158 0.02 12.88 19.79
C PRO A 158 -0.35 11.41 19.49
N SER A 159 -0.65 10.61 20.52
CA SER A 159 -1.02 9.20 20.36
C SER A 159 -2.44 9.00 19.81
N GLN A 160 -3.20 10.08 19.67
CA GLN A 160 -4.59 10.01 19.22
C GLN A 160 -4.86 10.91 18.02
N LEU A 161 -3.86 11.67 17.59
CA LEU A 161 -3.93 12.51 16.40
C LEU A 161 -3.37 11.75 15.20
N TYR A 162 -4.20 11.43 14.22
CA TYR A 162 -3.71 10.79 13.00
C TYR A 162 -2.78 11.73 12.23
N MET A 163 -1.69 11.16 11.71
CA MET A 163 -0.66 11.84 10.94
C MET A 163 -0.66 11.37 9.49
N ILE A 164 -0.52 10.07 9.24
CA ILE A 164 -0.50 9.46 7.90
C ILE A 164 -1.48 8.30 7.86
N ALA A 165 -2.15 8.07 6.74
CA ALA A 165 -2.95 6.87 6.53
C ALA A 165 -2.79 6.33 5.11
N ASP A 166 -3.03 5.04 4.90
CA ASP A 166 -3.06 4.39 3.57
C ASP A 166 -4.12 4.90 2.61
N GLU A 167 -5.04 5.72 3.12
CA GLU A 167 -6.06 6.39 2.36
C GLU A 167 -6.05 7.89 2.51
N ARG A 168 -6.48 8.52 1.41
CA ARG A 168 -6.61 9.96 1.33
C ARG A 168 -7.84 10.35 0.52
N HIS A 169 -8.36 11.52 0.80
CA HIS A 169 -9.51 12.09 0.09
C HIS A 169 -9.38 13.59 -0.05
N TRP A 170 -10.14 14.13 -1.00
CA TRP A 170 -10.30 15.55 -1.21
C TRP A 170 -11.41 16.06 -0.29
N VAL A 171 -11.07 16.89 0.69
CA VAL A 171 -12.06 17.46 1.61
C VAL A 171 -12.30 18.92 1.22
N MET A 172 -13.45 19.21 0.62
CA MET A 172 -13.97 20.56 0.38
C MET A 172 -15.00 20.88 1.45
N ASN A 173 -14.59 21.48 2.59
CA ASN A 173 -15.47 22.33 3.43
C ASN A 173 -14.89 22.72 4.81
N SER A 174 -13.67 22.33 5.17
CA SER A 174 -13.10 22.65 6.48
C SER A 174 -12.20 23.90 6.48
N GLY A 175 -12.35 24.80 5.51
CA GLY A 175 -11.46 25.97 5.34
C GLY A 175 -10.06 25.64 4.82
N ASN A 176 -9.66 24.36 4.78
CA ASN A 176 -8.46 23.85 4.10
C ASN A 176 -8.88 23.09 2.84
N GLN A 177 -8.48 23.56 1.66
CA GLN A 177 -8.73 22.88 0.39
C GLN A 177 -7.54 21.94 0.14
N GLY A 178 -7.68 20.64 0.43
CA GLY A 178 -6.55 19.70 0.63
C GLY A 178 -6.81 18.25 0.21
N TRP A 179 -5.81 17.55 -0.35
CA TRP A 179 -5.73 16.08 -0.25
C TRP A 179 -5.24 15.72 1.16
N THR A 180 -6.11 15.10 1.96
CA THR A 180 -5.86 14.86 3.40
C THR A 180 -6.11 13.41 3.77
N VAL A 181 -5.65 12.97 4.96
CA VAL A 181 -6.07 11.68 5.54
C VAL A 181 -7.60 11.64 5.56
N ALA A 182 -8.14 10.60 4.94
CA ALA A 182 -9.56 10.33 4.95
C ALA A 182 -9.81 8.87 4.58
N TYR A 183 -10.91 8.36 5.10
CA TYR A 183 -11.22 6.93 5.12
C TYR A 183 -12.28 6.58 4.08
N ALA A 184 -12.10 5.43 3.43
CA ALA A 184 -12.99 4.77 2.47
C ALA A 184 -13.44 5.66 1.30
N ASN A 185 -12.63 5.72 0.24
CA ASN A 185 -12.90 6.60 -0.90
C ASN A 185 -13.84 6.00 -1.97
N ALA A 186 -15.09 6.46 -2.06
CA ALA A 186 -15.83 6.51 -3.32
C ALA A 186 -15.97 7.99 -3.70
N CYS A 187 -15.68 8.41 -4.93
CA CYS A 187 -16.34 9.64 -5.37
C CYS A 187 -16.55 9.83 -6.87
N GLY A 188 -17.83 9.99 -7.20
CA GLY A 188 -18.31 11.08 -8.05
C GLY A 188 -19.31 11.93 -7.24
N GLY A 189 -19.28 13.25 -7.45
CA GLY A 189 -20.31 14.25 -7.07
C GLY A 189 -20.82 14.24 -5.62
N GLY A 190 -20.10 14.90 -4.70
CA GLY A 190 -20.60 15.28 -3.37
C GLY A 190 -20.22 14.27 -2.28
N CYS A 191 -19.13 14.58 -1.58
CA CYS A 191 -18.52 13.71 -0.57
C CYS A 191 -19.25 13.78 0.77
N HIS A 192 -20.18 12.86 1.01
CA HIS A 192 -20.82 12.69 2.32
C HIS A 192 -20.22 11.47 3.06
N PRO A 193 -19.91 11.56 4.38
CA PRO A 193 -19.37 10.44 5.15
C PRO A 193 -20.18 9.15 5.08
N GLU A 194 -21.51 9.22 4.93
CA GLU A 194 -22.37 8.05 4.75
C GLU A 194 -22.23 7.35 3.38
N ARG A 195 -21.61 7.98 2.38
CA ARG A 195 -21.34 7.38 1.06
C ARG A 195 -20.01 6.63 1.00
N ARG A 196 -19.31 6.49 2.13
CA ARG A 196 -18.05 5.75 2.27
C ARG A 196 -18.33 4.25 2.24
N LEU A 197 -17.80 3.57 1.22
CA LEU A 197 -18.06 2.15 0.98
C LEU A 197 -16.94 1.27 1.56
N ILE A 198 -17.30 0.14 2.18
CA ILE A 198 -16.35 -0.85 2.71
C ILE A 198 -15.45 -1.43 1.62
N GLN A 199 -15.94 -1.52 0.37
CA GLN A 199 -15.15 -2.00 -0.78
C GLN A 199 -13.94 -1.11 -1.08
N ASN A 200 -13.93 0.13 -0.58
CA ASN A 200 -12.83 1.05 -0.78
C ASN A 200 -11.79 0.98 0.34
N SER A 201 -12.09 0.25 1.42
CA SER A 201 -11.13 -0.01 2.49
C SER A 201 -10.07 -0.97 1.99
N ARG A 202 -8.80 -0.61 2.18
CA ARG A 202 -7.70 -1.46 1.74
C ARG A 202 -7.45 -2.59 2.74
N HIS A 203 -6.46 -3.42 2.44
CA HIS A 203 -5.81 -4.24 3.47
C HIS A 203 -6.75 -5.02 4.40
N SER A 204 -7.52 -5.97 3.85
CA SER A 204 -8.45 -6.80 4.62
C SER A 204 -9.63 -6.05 5.25
N GLY A 205 -10.08 -4.96 4.62
CA GLY A 205 -11.28 -4.21 5.02
C GLY A 205 -11.02 -3.17 6.11
N GLY A 206 -9.79 -2.63 6.15
CA GLY A 206 -9.35 -1.63 7.11
C GLY A 206 -8.30 -0.69 6.55
N HIS A 207 -7.62 0.02 7.44
CA HIS A 207 -6.70 1.11 7.09
C HIS A 207 -5.48 1.05 8.00
N ASN A 208 -4.30 1.19 7.44
CA ASN A 208 -3.06 1.39 8.18
C ASN A 208 -2.89 2.89 8.47
N ILE A 209 -2.83 3.25 9.74
CA ILE A 209 -2.82 4.63 10.22
C ILE A 209 -1.61 4.83 11.12
N ALA A 210 -0.82 5.87 10.84
CA ALA A 210 0.19 6.40 11.73
C ALA A 210 -0.35 7.60 12.51
N PHE A 211 0.03 7.68 13.77
CA PHE A 211 -0.32 8.75 14.67
C PHE A 211 0.81 9.75 14.82
N ALA A 212 0.51 10.91 15.39
CA ALA A 212 1.43 12.02 15.49
C ALA A 212 2.62 11.70 16.41
N ASP A 213 2.56 10.70 17.29
CA ASP A 213 3.70 10.14 18.06
C ASP A 213 4.58 9.14 17.26
N GLY A 214 4.14 8.73 16.06
CA GLY A 214 4.85 7.82 15.18
C GLY A 214 4.47 6.34 15.30
N HIS A 215 3.55 5.96 16.22
CA HIS A 215 3.07 4.58 16.23
C HIS A 215 2.09 4.33 15.07
N VAL A 216 1.93 3.05 14.70
CA VAL A 216 1.09 2.63 13.56
C VAL A 216 0.15 1.53 13.99
N GLU A 217 -1.12 1.69 13.66
CA GLU A 217 -2.19 0.72 13.93
C GLU A 217 -2.94 0.39 12.64
N HIS A 218 -3.49 -0.83 12.58
CA HIS A 218 -4.47 -1.20 11.56
C HIS A 218 -5.87 -1.13 12.15
N GLN A 219 -6.72 -0.24 11.63
CA GLN A 219 -8.09 -0.05 12.10
C GLN A 219 -9.11 -0.54 11.07
N ARG A 220 -10.15 -1.25 11.50
CA ARG A 220 -11.17 -1.77 10.58
C ARG A 220 -12.10 -0.66 10.13
N HIS A 221 -12.66 -0.83 8.93
CA HIS A 221 -13.61 0.13 8.37
C HIS A 221 -14.81 0.43 9.30
N GLY A 222 -15.37 -0.60 9.96
CA GLY A 222 -16.51 -0.44 10.86
C GLY A 222 -16.19 0.46 12.05
N GLU A 223 -15.04 0.24 12.69
CA GLU A 223 -14.54 1.03 13.82
C GLU A 223 -14.37 2.50 13.41
N LEU A 224 -13.72 2.73 12.26
CA LEU A 224 -13.53 4.07 11.72
C LEU A 224 -14.85 4.75 11.34
N ARG A 225 -15.78 4.03 10.71
CA ARG A 225 -17.09 4.56 10.32
C ARG A 225 -17.89 5.00 11.54
N ASP A 226 -17.88 4.21 12.59
CA ASP A 226 -18.60 4.52 13.83
C ASP A 226 -17.95 5.71 14.55
N ILE A 227 -16.61 5.82 14.51
CA ILE A 227 -15.87 7.01 14.98
C ILE A 227 -16.28 8.27 14.20
N LEU A 228 -16.49 8.16 12.89
CA LEU A 228 -16.81 9.29 12.00
C LEU A 228 -18.28 9.73 12.07
N LEU A 229 -19.21 8.81 12.34
CA LEU A 229 -20.66 9.06 12.35
C LEU A 229 -21.24 9.23 13.76
N GLY A 230 -20.52 8.84 14.80
CA GLY A 230 -20.98 8.97 16.19
C GLY A 230 -20.90 10.41 16.72
N ASN A 231 -21.67 10.72 17.78
CA ASN A 231 -21.51 11.93 18.60
C ASN A 231 -20.12 12.02 19.28
N SER A 232 -19.30 10.97 19.14
CA SER A 232 -17.83 10.95 19.32
C SER A 232 -17.07 11.82 18.32
N LEU A 233 -17.76 12.58 17.45
CA LEU A 233 -17.29 13.82 16.84
C LEU A 233 -16.66 14.81 17.83
N ARG A 234 -16.66 14.51 19.13
CA ARG A 234 -15.60 14.94 20.03
C ARG A 234 -14.19 14.46 19.61
N ARG A 235 -13.66 15.14 18.60
CA ARG A 235 -12.47 15.98 18.77
C ARG A 235 -11.06 15.33 18.79
N TRP A 236 -10.81 14.13 18.29
CA TRP A 236 -9.40 13.66 18.14
C TRP A 236 -8.54 14.50 17.19
N HIS A 237 -9.15 15.18 16.23
CA HIS A 237 -8.42 16.14 15.37
C HIS A 237 -8.63 17.59 15.81
N PHE A 238 -9.85 17.94 16.19
CA PHE A 238 -10.23 19.32 16.52
C PHE A 238 -9.86 19.74 17.97
N ASP A 239 -9.86 18.83 18.95
CA ASP A 239 -9.41 19.14 20.33
C ASP A 239 -7.95 18.84 20.56
N ASN A 240 -7.41 17.85 19.85
CA ASN A 240 -6.01 17.50 20.04
C ASN A 240 -5.07 18.58 19.50
N VAL A 241 -5.61 19.67 18.97
CA VAL A 241 -4.85 20.79 18.47
C VAL A 241 -5.27 22.06 19.19
N MET A 242 -4.32 22.74 19.81
CA MET A 242 -4.56 24.05 20.42
C MET A 242 -4.85 25.09 19.32
N PRO A 243 -5.76 26.05 19.59
CA PRO A 243 -6.06 27.13 18.64
C PRO A 243 -4.81 27.90 18.22
#